data_AF-W9V6E5-F1
#
_entry.id   AF-W9V6E5-F1
#
_cell.length_a   1.000
_cell.length_b   1.000
_cell.length_c   1.000
_cell.angle_alpha   90.00
_cell.angle_beta   90.00
_cell.angle_gamma   90.00
#
_symmetry.space_group_name_H-M   'P 1'
#
loop_
_entity.id
_entity.type
_entity.pdbx_description
1 polymer ?
#
loop_
_entity_poly.entity_id
_entity_poly.type
_entity_poly.pdbx_seq_one_letter_code
_entity_poly.pdbx_strand_id
1 'polypeptide(L)'
;MSSHSLFEVNVDFATSHVFFPKIILTLMAIMLLVILFKNLAAIKHFIIQEGFISVLFDKGDDRVRFFLCLVITSFYFVSMEYVGSVYPNEGFGFLFCSVPFLIVLSLLFAKELCRRVWITILTCAVIAPLLVWYVLGRLFGIALP
;
A
#
# COMPACT_ATOMS: atom_id res chain seq x y z
N MET A 1 13.78 43.42 -12.05
CA MET A 1 14.06 42.26 -11.18
C MET A 1 12.76 41.91 -10.47
N SER A 2 11.93 41.11 -11.13
CA SER A 2 10.62 40.68 -10.63
C SER A 2 10.80 39.59 -9.59
N SER A 3 10.35 39.88 -8.37
CA SER A 3 10.24 38.95 -7.26
C SER A 3 9.33 37.78 -7.63
N HIS A 4 9.93 36.65 -8.01
CA HIS A 4 9.23 35.39 -8.14
C HIS A 4 8.69 34.98 -6.76
N SER A 5 7.37 34.86 -6.72
CA SER A 5 6.55 34.31 -5.65
C SER A 5 7.00 32.88 -5.32
N LEU A 6 7.76 32.72 -4.23
CA LEU A 6 8.23 31.41 -3.72
C LEU A 6 7.10 30.41 -3.36
N PHE A 7 5.84 30.83 -3.45
CA PHE A 7 4.65 30.04 -3.14
C PHE A 7 3.70 29.88 -4.33
N GLU A 8 4.06 30.35 -5.53
CA GLU A 8 3.24 30.18 -6.71
C GLU A 8 3.62 28.88 -7.41
N VAL A 9 3.03 27.78 -6.91
CA VAL A 9 3.15 26.47 -7.54
C VAL A 9 2.15 26.40 -8.68
N ASN A 10 2.58 26.78 -9.88
CA ASN A 10 1.82 26.56 -11.11
C ASN A 10 2.01 25.10 -11.53
N VAL A 11 1.07 24.22 -11.14
CA VAL A 11 1.06 22.82 -11.58
C VAL A 11 0.31 22.75 -12.90
N ASP A 12 1.02 22.34 -13.96
CA ASP A 12 0.39 22.00 -15.24
C ASP A 12 -0.55 20.79 -15.04
N PHE A 13 -1.86 21.04 -15.17
CA PHE A 13 -2.91 20.04 -14.96
C PHE A 13 -2.70 18.80 -15.84
N ALA A 14 -2.05 18.93 -17.00
CA ALA A 14 -1.74 17.81 -17.89
C ALA A 14 -0.83 16.76 -17.24
N THR A 15 0.04 17.15 -16.29
CA THR A 15 1.00 16.25 -15.63
C THR A 15 0.64 15.87 -14.19
N SER A 16 -0.42 16.48 -13.66
CA SER A 16 -0.88 16.30 -12.27
C SER A 16 -1.14 14.83 -11.89
N HIS A 17 -1.64 14.02 -12.83
CA HIS A 17 -1.90 12.59 -12.62
C HIS A 17 -0.64 11.76 -12.36
N VAL A 18 0.54 12.22 -12.81
CA VAL A 18 1.82 11.54 -12.58
C VAL A 18 2.47 12.00 -11.27
N PHE A 19 2.02 13.11 -10.70
CA PHE A 19 2.59 13.69 -9.50
C PHE A 19 2.42 12.78 -8.28
N PHE A 20 1.21 12.26 -8.07
CA PHE A 20 0.91 11.35 -6.96
C PHE A 20 1.69 10.02 -7.05
N PRO A 21 1.72 9.31 -8.20
CA PRO A 21 2.58 8.14 -8.38
C PRO A 21 4.07 8.41 -8.11
N LYS A 22 4.59 9.55 -8.57
CA LYS A 22 6.00 9.93 -8.33
C LYS A 22 6.32 10.10 -6.86
N ILE A 23 5.44 10.73 -6.08
CA ILE A 23 5.63 10.88 -4.63
C ILE A 23 5.67 9.51 -3.94
N ILE A 24 4.71 8.63 -4.25
CA ILE A 24 4.66 7.28 -3.68
C ILE A 24 5.92 6.50 -4.02
N LEU A 25 6.32 6.49 -5.30
CA LEU A 25 7.54 5.80 -5.74
C LEU A 25 8.79 6.33 -5.03
N THR A 26 8.88 7.65 -4.84
CA THR A 26 9.99 8.27 -4.12
C THR A 26 10.02 7.85 -2.66
N LEU A 27 8.86 7.87 -1.98
CA LEU A 27 8.73 7.42 -0.60
C LEU A 27 9.10 5.94 -0.45
N MET A 28 8.62 5.08 -1.36
CA MET A 28 8.98 3.65 -1.38
C MET A 28 10.47 3.43 -1.60
N ALA A 29 11.10 4.19 -2.51
CA ALA A 29 12.54 4.11 -2.75
C ALA A 29 13.35 4.53 -1.51
N ILE A 30 12.97 5.61 -0.83
CA ILE A 30 13.62 6.04 0.41
C ILE A 30 13.47 4.97 1.50
N MET A 31 12.26 4.41 1.66
CA MET A 31 12.01 3.35 2.64
C MET A 31 12.87 2.11 2.36
N LEU A 32 12.97 1.70 1.09
CA LEU A 32 13.84 0.61 0.66
C LEU A 32 15.30 0.90 1.02
N LEU A 33 15.80 2.10 0.72
CA LEU A 33 17.17 2.50 1.06
C LEU A 33 17.41 2.42 2.57
N VAL A 34 16.50 2.94 3.40
CA VAL A 34 16.60 2.87 4.87
C VAL A 34 16.68 1.42 5.35
N ILE A 35 15.85 0.52 4.81
CA ILE A 35 15.85 -0.89 5.17
C ILE A 35 17.18 -1.55 4.77
N LEU A 36 17.68 -1.26 3.57
CA LEU A 36 18.96 -1.76 3.09
C LEU A 36 20.06 -1.30 4.04
N PHE A 37 20.21 0.00 4.28
CA PHE A 37 21.24 0.56 5.15
C PHE A 37 21.24 -0.04 6.55
N LYS A 38 20.05 -0.21 7.17
CA LYS A 38 19.94 -0.80 8.51
C LYS A 38 20.33 -2.28 8.56
N ASN A 39 20.14 -3.03 7.47
CA ASN A 39 20.36 -4.47 7.44
C ASN A 39 21.55 -4.89 6.55
N LEU A 40 22.39 -3.95 6.11
CA LEU A 40 23.50 -4.20 5.19
C LEU A 40 24.41 -5.34 5.63
N ALA A 41 24.79 -5.38 6.92
CA ALA A 41 25.68 -6.41 7.45
C ALA A 41 25.03 -7.80 7.45
N ALA A 42 23.76 -7.88 7.87
CA ALA A 42 22.99 -9.12 7.84
C ALA A 42 22.81 -9.62 6.40
N ILE A 43 22.38 -8.73 5.49
CA ILE A 43 22.17 -9.06 4.07
C ILE A 43 23.46 -9.58 3.43
N LYS A 44 24.60 -8.92 3.66
CA LYS A 44 25.90 -9.39 3.13
C LYS A 44 26.27 -10.77 3.66
N HIS A 45 26.10 -11.02 4.96
CA HIS A 45 26.40 -12.31 5.56
C HIS A 45 25.54 -13.44 4.98
N PHE A 46 24.23 -13.21 4.82
CA PHE A 46 23.31 -14.18 4.22
C PHE A 46 23.60 -14.45 2.74
N ILE A 47 23.90 -13.42 1.95
CA ILE A 47 24.23 -13.58 0.52
C ILE A 47 25.50 -14.42 0.32
N ILE A 48 26.51 -14.23 1.17
CA ILE A 48 27.79 -14.95 1.06
C ILE A 48 27.64 -16.43 1.46
N GLN A 49 26.81 -16.74 2.46
CA GLN A 49 26.68 -18.11 2.97
C GLN A 49 25.69 -18.98 2.20
N GLU A 50 24.55 -18.43 1.79
CA GLU A 50 23.45 -19.25 1.25
C GLU A 50 23.19 -18.98 -0.25
N GLY A 51 23.72 -17.87 -0.80
CA GLY A 51 23.50 -17.43 -2.18
C GLY A 51 22.21 -16.61 -2.34
N PHE A 52 22.21 -15.63 -3.25
CA PHE A 52 21.12 -14.65 -3.39
C PHE A 52 19.72 -15.26 -3.66
N ILE A 53 19.67 -16.39 -4.38
CA ILE A 53 18.40 -17.04 -4.75
C ILE A 53 17.82 -17.82 -3.56
N SER A 54 18.63 -18.45 -2.70
CA SER A 54 18.07 -19.12 -1.51
C SER A 54 17.50 -18.09 -0.54
N VAL A 55 18.18 -16.96 -0.31
CA VAL A 55 17.69 -15.88 0.59
C VAL A 55 16.29 -15.39 0.21
N LEU A 56 15.94 -15.37 -1.08
CA LEU A 56 14.60 -14.98 -1.55
C LEU A 56 13.56 -16.12 -1.50
N PHE A 57 13.98 -17.39 -1.49
CA PHE A 57 13.10 -18.53 -1.74
C PHE A 57 13.21 -19.70 -0.74
N ASP A 58 14.03 -19.64 0.30
CA ASP A 58 14.40 -20.82 1.10
C ASP A 58 13.32 -21.30 2.10
N LYS A 59 12.32 -20.47 2.42
CA LYS A 59 11.25 -20.86 3.35
C LYS A 59 9.96 -21.17 2.60
N GLY A 60 9.58 -22.45 2.57
CA GLY A 60 8.33 -22.91 1.93
C GLY A 60 7.06 -22.19 2.42
N ASP A 61 7.02 -21.75 3.68
CA ASP A 61 5.93 -20.95 4.26
C ASP A 61 5.83 -19.55 3.62
N ASP A 62 6.98 -18.90 3.35
CA ASP A 62 7.01 -17.56 2.75
C ASP A 62 6.53 -17.58 1.28
N ARG A 63 6.74 -18.69 0.56
CA ARG A 63 6.24 -18.85 -0.82
C ARG A 63 4.72 -18.86 -0.88
N VAL A 64 4.07 -19.64 -0.01
CA VAL A 64 2.60 -19.72 0.02
C VAL A 64 2.01 -18.35 0.35
N ARG A 65 2.57 -17.66 1.35
CA ARG A 65 2.14 -16.30 1.72
C ARG A 65 2.35 -15.29 0.58
N PHE A 66 3.47 -15.39 -0.13
CA PHE A 66 3.74 -14.53 -1.29
C PHE A 66 2.71 -14.74 -2.40
N PHE A 67 2.46 -15.99 -2.81
CA PHE A 67 1.47 -16.28 -3.84
C PHE A 67 0.05 -15.92 -3.39
N LEU A 68 -0.31 -16.21 -2.14
CA LEU A 68 -1.63 -15.84 -1.60
C LEU A 68 -1.80 -14.31 -1.58
N CYS A 69 -0.76 -13.57 -1.19
CA CYS A 69 -0.76 -12.11 -1.23
C CYS A 69 -1.00 -11.58 -2.65
N LEU A 70 -0.34 -12.17 -3.65
CA LEU A 70 -0.54 -11.82 -5.06
C LEU A 70 -1.99 -12.06 -5.49
N VAL A 71 -2.54 -13.24 -5.17
CA VAL A 71 -3.94 -13.59 -5.48
C VAL A 71 -4.92 -12.65 -4.79
N ILE A 72 -4.76 -12.40 -3.49
CA ILE A 72 -5.63 -11.49 -2.71
C ILE A 72 -5.55 -10.06 -3.26
N THR A 73 -4.37 -9.60 -3.64
CA THR A 73 -4.17 -8.26 -4.22
C THR A 73 -4.83 -8.14 -5.60
N SER A 74 -4.66 -9.15 -6.47
CA SER A 74 -5.33 -9.17 -7.77
C SER A 74 -6.85 -9.21 -7.62
N PHE A 75 -7.35 -10.04 -6.70
CA PHE A 75 -8.77 -10.13 -6.38
C PHE A 75 -9.34 -8.82 -5.84
N TYR A 76 -8.58 -8.10 -5.01
CA TYR A 76 -8.97 -6.79 -4.50
C TYR A 76 -9.22 -5.78 -5.63
N PHE A 77 -8.30 -5.66 -6.59
CA PHE A 77 -8.47 -4.72 -7.71
C PHE A 77 -9.67 -5.05 -8.60
N VAL A 78 -9.86 -6.35 -8.91
CA VAL A 78 -11.03 -6.79 -9.72
C VAL A 78 -12.34 -6.54 -8.98
N SER A 79 -12.38 -6.83 -7.67
CA SER A 79 -13.57 -6.60 -6.84
C SER A 79 -13.90 -5.12 -6.71
N MET A 80 -12.87 -4.28 -6.57
CA MET A 80 -13.01 -2.83 -6.47
C MET A 80 -13.68 -2.24 -7.72
N GLU A 81 -13.24 -2.65 -8.92
CA GLU A 81 -13.87 -2.23 -10.18
C GLU A 81 -15.34 -2.68 -10.27
N TYR A 82 -15.61 -3.93 -9.91
CA TYR A 82 -16.96 -4.48 -9.93
C TYR A 82 -17.90 -3.73 -8.97
N VAL A 83 -17.50 -3.53 -7.71
CA VAL A 83 -18.31 -2.80 -6.72
C VAL A 83 -18.43 -1.32 -7.08
N GLY A 84 -17.37 -0.71 -7.60
CA GLY A 84 -17.37 0.66 -8.12
C GLY A 84 -18.36 0.87 -9.26
N SER A 85 -18.56 -0.14 -10.13
CA SER A 85 -19.56 -0.09 -11.19
C SER A 85 -21.01 -0.09 -10.66
N VAL A 86 -21.25 -0.67 -9.48
CA VAL A 86 -22.57 -0.69 -8.83
C VAL A 86 -22.86 0.63 -8.11
N TYR A 87 -21.83 1.26 -7.53
CA TYR A 87 -21.91 2.55 -6.81
C TYR A 87 -21.04 3.63 -7.48
N PRO A 88 -21.43 4.12 -8.66
CA PRO A 88 -20.59 5.02 -9.45
C PRO A 88 -20.37 6.36 -8.74
N ASN A 89 -19.13 6.86 -8.78
CA ASN A 89 -18.70 8.18 -8.29
C ASN A 89 -18.83 8.43 -6.78
N GLU A 90 -19.15 7.43 -5.98
CA GLU A 90 -19.27 7.59 -4.51
C GLU A 90 -18.03 7.08 -3.76
N GLY A 91 -17.10 6.39 -4.43
CA GLY A 91 -15.89 5.82 -3.82
C GLY A 91 -16.16 4.67 -2.85
N PHE A 92 -17.37 4.12 -2.87
CA PHE A 92 -17.76 2.99 -2.02
C PHE A 92 -17.09 1.68 -2.45
N GLY A 93 -16.71 1.55 -3.74
CA GLY A 93 -15.88 0.45 -4.25
C GLY A 93 -14.60 0.30 -3.45
N PHE A 94 -13.83 1.38 -3.31
CA PHE A 94 -12.68 1.47 -2.44
C PHE A 94 -12.96 1.06 -0.99
N LEU A 95 -13.95 1.66 -0.34
CA LEU A 95 -14.17 1.48 1.10
C LEU A 95 -14.59 0.05 1.44
N PHE A 96 -15.59 -0.49 0.73
CA PHE A 96 -16.09 -1.83 0.98
C PHE A 96 -15.12 -2.94 0.58
N CYS A 97 -14.27 -2.72 -0.42
CA CYS A 97 -13.25 -3.71 -0.80
C CYS A 97 -12.00 -3.63 0.09
N SER A 98 -11.62 -2.43 0.55
CA SER A 98 -10.41 -2.22 1.35
C SER A 98 -10.51 -2.81 2.75
N VAL A 99 -11.68 -2.71 3.40
CA VAL A 99 -11.88 -3.27 4.76
C VAL A 99 -11.62 -4.79 4.81
N PRO A 100 -12.29 -5.64 4.01
CA PRO A 100 -12.01 -7.07 4.02
C PRO A 100 -10.61 -7.39 3.50
N PHE A 101 -10.11 -6.65 2.50
CA PHE A 101 -8.75 -6.83 2.00
C PHE A 101 -7.71 -6.63 3.11
N LEU A 102 -7.78 -5.53 3.87
CA LEU A 102 -6.84 -5.25 4.95
C LEU A 102 -6.94 -6.26 6.09
N ILE A 103 -8.13 -6.77 6.40
CA ILE A 103 -8.31 -7.84 7.39
C ILE A 103 -7.60 -9.11 6.90
N VAL A 104 -7.91 -9.58 5.69
CA VAL A 104 -7.34 -10.82 5.13
C VAL A 104 -5.82 -10.71 4.99
N LEU A 105 -5.33 -9.57 4.50
CA LEU A 105 -3.90 -9.31 4.36
C LEU A 105 -3.19 -9.30 5.71
N SER A 106 -3.77 -8.65 6.71
CA SER A 106 -3.19 -8.62 8.06
C SER A 106 -3.17 -10.01 8.71
N LEU A 107 -4.19 -10.83 8.48
CA LEU A 107 -4.24 -12.21 8.95
C LEU A 107 -3.22 -13.11 8.26
N LEU A 108 -2.95 -12.87 6.97
CA LEU A 108 -1.93 -13.61 6.21
C LEU A 108 -0.51 -13.43 6.78
N PHE A 109 -0.21 -12.23 7.27
CA PHE A 109 1.11 -11.90 7.82
C PHE A 109 1.20 -11.96 9.35
N ALA A 110 0.07 -12.06 10.06
CA ALA A 110 0.06 -12.23 11.50
C ALA A 110 0.67 -13.59 11.89
N LYS A 111 1.75 -13.57 12.69
CA LYS A 111 2.36 -14.80 13.22
C LYS A 111 1.56 -15.38 14.39
N GLU A 112 0.94 -14.52 15.20
CA GLU A 112 0.15 -14.90 16.36
C GLU A 112 -1.12 -14.05 16.46
N LEU A 113 -2.24 -14.72 16.71
CA LEU A 113 -3.56 -14.08 16.79
C LEU A 113 -4.00 -13.94 18.24
N CYS A 114 -3.50 -12.89 18.89
CA CYS A 114 -3.96 -12.49 20.22
C CYS A 114 -5.12 -11.50 20.12
N ARG A 115 -5.97 -11.41 21.17
CA ARG A 115 -7.10 -10.45 21.22
C ARG A 115 -6.68 -9.01 20.91
N ARG A 116 -5.51 -8.60 21.39
CA ARG A 116 -4.94 -7.27 21.11
C ARG A 116 -4.63 -7.08 19.62
N VAL A 117 -4.03 -8.08 18.98
CA VAL A 117 -3.70 -8.04 17.55
C VAL A 117 -4.96 -7.94 16.71
N TRP A 118 -5.98 -8.75 17.04
CA TRP A 118 -7.29 -8.67 16.38
C TRP A 118 -7.92 -7.28 16.45
N ILE A 119 -7.92 -6.66 17.64
CA ILE A 119 -8.44 -5.30 17.81
C ILE A 119 -7.65 -4.31 16.95
N THR A 120 -6.32 -4.40 16.93
CA THR A 120 -5.48 -3.53 16.10
C THR A 120 -5.75 -3.70 14.61
N ILE A 121 -5.87 -4.94 14.13
CA ILE A 121 -6.19 -5.25 12.73
C ILE A 121 -7.53 -4.63 12.36
N LEU A 122 -8.57 -4.90 13.15
CA LEU A 122 -9.93 -4.45 12.85
C LEU A 122 -10.05 -2.92 12.91
N THR A 123 -9.37 -2.31 13.89
CA THR A 123 -9.31 -0.85 14.02
C THR A 123 -8.60 -0.23 12.81
N CYS A 124 -7.43 -0.74 12.42
CA CYS A 124 -6.67 -0.22 11.29
C CYS A 124 -7.41 -0.44 9.96
N ALA A 125 -7.99 -1.63 9.77
CA ALA A 125 -8.72 -2.00 8.56
C ALA A 125 -9.98 -1.16 8.34
N VAL A 126 -10.56 -0.57 9.39
CA VAL A 126 -11.72 0.33 9.26
C VAL A 126 -11.28 1.79 9.21
N ILE A 127 -10.45 2.23 10.15
CA ILE A 127 -10.09 3.65 10.29
C ILE A 127 -9.27 4.12 9.08
N ALA A 128 -8.31 3.33 8.60
CA ALA A 128 -7.44 3.78 7.52
C ALA A 128 -8.21 3.97 6.19
N PRO A 129 -9.01 3.01 5.70
CA PRO A 129 -9.81 3.22 4.49
C PRO A 129 -10.84 4.34 4.66
N LEU A 130 -11.44 4.47 5.85
CA LEU A 130 -12.45 5.51 6.12
C LEU A 130 -11.83 6.91 6.08
N LEU A 131 -10.62 7.08 6.65
CA LEU A 131 -9.87 8.33 6.55
C LEU A 131 -9.48 8.66 5.10
N VAL A 132 -8.95 7.68 4.36
CA VAL A 132 -8.55 7.88 2.95
C VAL A 132 -9.76 8.24 2.09
N TRP A 133 -10.88 7.51 2.25
CA TRP A 133 -12.13 7.80 1.54
C TRP A 133 -12.66 9.19 1.88
N TYR A 134 -12.65 9.57 3.15
CA TYR A 134 -13.10 10.89 3.58
C TYR A 134 -12.20 12.01 3.01
N VAL A 135 -10.89 11.86 3.14
CA VAL A 135 -9.94 12.87 2.67
C VAL A 135 -10.00 13.00 1.14
N LEU A 136 -9.87 11.91 0.40
CA LEU A 136 -9.85 11.96 -1.06
C LEU A 136 -11.22 12.31 -1.65
N GLY A 137 -12.29 11.69 -1.15
CA GLY A 137 -13.65 11.88 -1.66
C GLY A 137 -14.28 13.22 -1.26
N ARG A 138 -14.13 13.65 0.02
CA ARG A 138 -14.79 14.87 0.52
C ARG A 138 -13.89 16.10 0.53
N LEU A 139 -12.62 15.97 0.92
CA LEU A 139 -11.72 17.14 0.98
C LEU A 139 -11.11 17.49 -0.38
N PHE A 140 -10.80 16.48 -1.19
CA PHE A 140 -10.20 16.70 -2.52
C PHE A 140 -11.17 16.54 -3.69
N GLY A 141 -12.38 16.01 -3.47
CA GLY A 141 -13.38 15.81 -4.53
C GLY A 141 -12.95 14.81 -5.61
N ILE A 142 -12.00 13.93 -5.29
CA ILE A 142 -11.47 12.92 -6.21
C ILE A 142 -12.32 11.65 -6.02
N ALA A 143 -13.06 11.28 -7.07
CA ALA A 143 -13.77 10.01 -7.10
C ALA A 143 -12.74 8.86 -7.16
N LEU A 144 -12.65 8.11 -6.07
CA LEU A 144 -11.99 6.81 -6.07
C LEU A 144 -12.90 5.81 -6.79
N PRO A 145 -12.33 4.81 -7.50
CA PRO A 145 -13.11 3.71 -8.05
C PRO A 145 -13.87 2.93 -6.96
#